data_AF-A0A438C4V4-F1
#
_entry.id   AF-A0A438C4V4-F1
#
_cell.length_a   1.000
_cell.length_b   1.000
_cell.length_c   1.000
_cell.angle_alpha   90.00
_cell.angle_beta   90.00
_cell.angle_gamma   90.00
#
_symmetry.space_group_name_H-M   'P 1'
#
loop_
_entity.id
_entity.type
_entity.pdbx_description
1 polymer ?
#
loop_
_entity_poly.entity_id
_entity_poly.type
_entity_poly.pdbx_seq_one_letter_code
_entity_poly.pdbx_strand_id
1 'polypeptide(L)'
;MAITGQVPRGLMGTDAFQEVPLIDITRPITKFNYLVLDVEDIPRIVEEAFLLATSGRLGLVLIDIPRDIQKELVVPNWNKPIMLPGNASRLPKLPKKAHLKKFEELRWFVGFTGIPVASTLMGLGIFPCTDDLSLHMLGMHGTILANYAVDRSDLLLAFGVRFDDRVTGKVQAFTINAIIGHIDIDPTEIGKNKKPHLSICTDVKLALESINTILEKNAAEQPTAENKRGKGTKFNDNVSTWIEEIDE
;
A
#
# COMPACT_ATOMS: atom_id res chain seq x y z
N MET A 1 -5.54 0.58 15.02
CA MET A 1 -6.24 1.55 15.90
C MET A 1 -5.67 1.38 17.30
N ALA A 2 -5.38 2.47 17.98
CA ALA A 2 -4.96 2.46 19.39
C ALA A 2 -5.95 3.31 20.20
N ILE A 3 -6.31 2.84 21.39
CA ILE A 3 -7.18 3.56 22.32
C ILE A 3 -6.40 3.78 23.60
N THR A 4 -6.36 5.01 24.08
CA THR A 4 -5.65 5.42 25.29
C THR A 4 -6.58 6.11 26.27
N GLY A 5 -6.27 5.98 27.56
CA GLY A 5 -6.94 6.73 28.61
C GLY A 5 -6.20 8.04 28.86
N GLN A 6 -6.95 9.09 29.20
CA GLN A 6 -6.41 10.40 29.54
C GLN A 6 -6.90 10.85 30.93
N VAL A 7 -6.19 11.80 31.53
CA VAL A 7 -6.66 12.49 32.75
C VAL A 7 -8.03 13.14 32.53
N PRO A 8 -8.83 13.38 33.59
CA PRO A 8 -10.10 14.10 33.47
C PRO A 8 -9.94 15.43 32.74
N ARG A 9 -10.92 15.83 31.92
CA ARG A 9 -10.87 17.08 31.12
C ARG A 9 -10.45 18.32 31.91
N GLY A 10 -10.97 18.48 33.13
CA GLY A 10 -10.64 19.63 34.00
C GLY A 10 -9.21 19.64 34.57
N LEU A 11 -8.45 18.56 34.40
CA LEU A 11 -7.05 18.44 34.82
C LEU A 11 -6.08 18.45 33.62
N MET A 12 -6.57 18.57 32.40
CA MET A 12 -5.70 18.66 31.22
C MET A 12 -4.94 19.98 31.20
N GLY A 13 -3.66 19.93 30.86
CA GLY A 13 -2.73 21.04 30.84
C GLY A 13 -2.27 21.49 32.23
N THR A 14 -2.45 20.66 33.27
CA THR A 14 -2.12 21.02 34.67
C THR A 14 -0.95 20.23 35.25
N ASP A 15 -0.25 19.45 34.42
CA ASP A 15 0.78 18.49 34.84
C ASP A 15 0.24 17.48 35.86
N ALA A 16 -0.97 16.99 35.59
CA ALA A 16 -1.63 16.03 36.46
C ALA A 16 -0.90 14.67 36.48
N PHE A 17 -1.18 13.85 37.49
CA PHE A 17 -0.54 12.54 37.64
C PHE A 17 -0.78 11.66 36.39
N GLN A 18 0.31 11.20 35.76
CA GLN A 18 0.32 10.42 34.52
C GLN A 18 -0.28 11.14 33.30
N GLU A 19 -0.38 12.46 33.33
CA GLU A 19 -0.76 13.25 32.16
C GLU A 19 0.36 13.23 31.11
N VAL A 20 -0.02 12.96 29.87
CA VAL A 20 0.87 13.06 28.71
C VAL A 20 0.06 13.67 27.56
N PRO A 21 0.54 14.73 26.87
CA PRO A 21 -0.14 15.34 25.73
C PRO A 21 0.01 14.44 24.48
N LEU A 22 -0.64 13.27 24.52
CA LEU A 22 -0.41 12.20 23.57
C LEU A 22 -0.82 12.58 22.15
N ILE A 23 -1.87 13.40 22.02
CA ILE A 23 -2.34 13.91 20.73
C ILE A 23 -1.25 14.73 20.03
N ASP A 24 -0.56 15.60 20.76
CA ASP A 24 0.47 16.45 20.17
C ASP A 24 1.74 15.65 19.85
N ILE A 25 2.11 14.71 20.74
CA ILE A 25 3.25 13.82 20.54
C ILE A 25 3.04 12.88 19.34
N THR A 26 1.83 12.36 19.17
CA THR A 26 1.54 11.32 18.16
C THR A 26 1.03 11.87 16.84
N ARG A 27 0.72 13.17 16.75
CA ARG A 27 0.27 13.83 15.50
C ARG A 27 1.19 13.56 14.29
N PRO A 28 2.53 13.59 14.38
CA PRO A 28 3.39 13.34 13.21
C PRO A 28 3.58 11.85 12.86
N ILE A 29 3.20 10.92 13.75
CA ILE A 29 3.46 9.47 13.58
C ILE A 29 2.17 8.64 13.44
N THR A 30 1.01 9.29 13.49
CA THR A 30 -0.29 8.66 13.27
C THR A 30 -0.91 9.19 11.99
N LYS A 31 -1.73 8.37 11.32
CA LYS A 31 -2.54 8.83 10.17
C LYS A 31 -3.55 9.88 10.63
N PHE A 32 -4.11 9.69 11.82
CA PHE A 32 -5.02 10.62 12.46
C PHE A 32 -5.09 10.36 13.97
N ASN A 33 -5.49 11.35 14.74
CA ASN A 33 -5.74 11.20 16.16
C ASN A 33 -6.98 11.98 16.62
N TYR A 34 -7.62 11.50 17.68
CA TYR A 34 -8.83 12.06 18.26
C TYR A 34 -8.67 12.25 19.76
N LEU A 35 -9.06 13.41 20.27
CA LEU A 35 -9.33 13.64 21.69
C LEU A 35 -10.85 13.66 21.89
N VAL A 36 -11.38 12.73 22.68
CA VAL A 36 -12.82 12.68 22.95
C VAL A 36 -13.17 13.69 24.04
N LEU A 37 -13.88 14.75 23.66
CA LEU A 37 -14.30 15.81 24.61
C LEU A 37 -15.75 15.68 25.08
N ASP A 38 -16.54 14.83 24.43
CA ASP A 38 -17.95 14.57 24.73
C ASP A 38 -18.24 13.07 24.62
N VAL A 39 -18.98 12.51 25.59
CA VAL A 39 -19.35 11.10 25.62
C VAL A 39 -20.26 10.73 24.45
N GLU A 40 -21.08 11.67 23.96
CA GLU A 40 -21.96 11.40 22.83
C GLU A 40 -21.22 11.20 21.51
N ASP A 41 -19.95 11.61 21.42
CA ASP A 41 -19.15 11.54 20.20
C ASP A 41 -18.40 10.22 20.04
N ILE A 42 -18.34 9.40 21.10
CA ILE A 42 -17.66 8.10 21.08
C ILE A 42 -18.11 7.23 19.89
N PRO A 43 -19.41 7.00 19.62
CA PRO A 43 -19.83 6.15 18.50
C PRO A 43 -19.32 6.64 17.15
N ARG A 44 -19.46 7.95 16.89
CA ARG A 44 -19.02 8.60 15.65
C ARG A 44 -17.50 8.52 15.48
N ILE A 45 -16.74 8.86 16.52
CA ILE A 45 -15.27 8.87 16.49
C ILE A 45 -14.72 7.46 16.27
N VAL A 46 -15.31 6.44 16.90
CA VAL A 46 -14.87 5.04 16.70
C VAL A 46 -15.14 4.58 15.27
N GLU A 47 -16.30 4.92 14.69
CA GLU A 47 -16.60 4.60 13.29
C GLU A 47 -15.65 5.32 12.32
N GLU A 48 -15.42 6.62 12.54
CA GLU A 48 -14.46 7.41 11.77
C GLU A 48 -13.04 6.84 11.86
N ALA A 49 -12.58 6.51 13.06
CA ALA A 49 -11.24 5.97 13.28
C ALA A 49 -11.05 4.63 12.57
N PHE A 50 -12.08 3.77 12.58
CA PHE A 50 -12.03 2.50 11.86
C PHE A 50 -12.01 2.72 10.35
N LEU A 51 -12.81 3.66 9.84
CA LEU A 51 -12.83 4.03 8.43
C LEU A 51 -11.48 4.60 7.98
N LEU A 52 -10.93 5.57 8.72
CA LEU A 52 -9.62 6.15 8.45
C LEU A 52 -8.50 5.11 8.52
N ALA A 53 -8.52 4.19 9.47
CA ALA A 53 -7.47 3.17 9.60
C ALA A 53 -7.49 2.16 8.45
N THR A 54 -8.66 1.87 7.87
CA THR A 54 -8.87 0.77 6.91
C THR A 54 -9.03 1.20 5.46
N SER A 55 -9.23 2.49 5.17
CA SER A 55 -9.45 3.01 3.83
C SER A 55 -8.27 3.82 3.29
N GLY A 56 -8.18 3.91 1.95
CA GLY A 56 -7.04 4.51 1.28
C GLY A 56 -5.73 3.81 1.65
N ARG A 57 -4.67 4.59 1.88
CA ARG A 57 -3.44 4.06 2.49
C ARG A 57 -3.66 3.76 3.97
N LEU A 58 -3.47 2.51 4.36
CA LEU A 58 -3.68 2.05 5.73
C LEU A 58 -2.73 2.75 6.71
N GLY A 59 -3.19 2.98 7.94
CA GLY A 59 -2.38 3.65 8.96
C GLY A 59 -2.97 3.60 10.36
N LEU A 60 -2.16 3.96 11.35
CA LEU A 60 -2.57 4.01 12.75
C LEU A 60 -3.47 5.23 13.00
N VAL A 61 -4.63 4.99 13.60
CA VAL A 61 -5.47 6.04 14.20
C VAL A 61 -5.49 5.86 15.71
N LEU A 62 -5.28 6.95 16.44
CA LEU A 62 -5.29 7.00 17.90
C LEU A 62 -6.55 7.69 18.43
N ILE A 63 -7.18 7.12 19.44
CA ILE A 63 -8.34 7.70 20.15
C ILE A 63 -7.96 7.84 21.63
N ASP A 64 -7.93 9.07 22.12
CA ASP A 64 -7.61 9.39 23.51
C ASP A 64 -8.90 9.76 24.26
N ILE A 65 -9.23 9.01 25.31
CA ILE A 65 -10.51 9.09 26.02
C ILE A 65 -10.28 9.50 27.49
N PRO A 66 -10.72 10.69 27.91
CA PRO A 66 -10.61 11.17 29.29
C PRO A 66 -11.36 10.30 30.29
N ARG A 67 -10.82 10.17 31.50
CA ARG A 67 -11.42 9.33 32.55
C ARG A 67 -12.83 9.77 32.97
N ASP A 68 -13.12 11.07 32.96
CA ASP A 68 -14.45 11.58 33.29
C ASP A 68 -15.49 11.23 32.21
N ILE A 69 -15.09 11.30 30.93
CA ILE A 69 -15.92 10.85 29.79
C ILE A 69 -16.28 9.37 29.91
N GLN A 70 -15.32 8.52 30.30
CA GLN A 70 -15.56 7.08 30.45
C GLN A 70 -16.61 6.74 31.53
N LYS A 71 -16.86 7.66 32.47
CA LYS A 71 -17.80 7.46 33.58
C LYS A 71 -19.17 8.10 33.34
N GLU A 72 -19.27 8.94 32.33
CA GLU A 72 -20.49 9.67 32.00
C GLU A 72 -21.54 8.70 31.46
N LEU A 73 -22.79 8.83 31.93
CA LEU A 73 -23.89 7.98 31.49
C LEU A 73 -24.61 8.65 30.33
N VAL A 74 -24.74 7.94 29.21
CA VAL A 74 -25.43 8.41 28.02
C VAL A 74 -26.11 7.27 27.29
N VAL A 75 -27.18 7.58 26.55
CA VAL A 75 -27.74 6.66 25.56
C VAL A 75 -27.04 6.92 24.23
N PRO A 76 -26.23 5.98 23.71
CA PRO A 76 -25.44 6.22 22.51
C PRO A 76 -26.33 6.36 21.27
N ASN A 77 -26.07 7.39 20.46
CA ASN A 77 -26.66 7.55 19.15
C ASN A 77 -25.72 7.01 18.05
N TRP A 78 -26.06 5.85 17.51
CA TRP A 78 -25.30 5.17 16.45
C TRP A 78 -25.53 5.75 15.05
N ASN A 79 -26.48 6.69 14.89
CA ASN A 79 -26.86 7.26 13.60
C ASN A 79 -26.25 8.66 13.38
N LYS A 80 -25.26 9.06 14.19
CA LYS A 80 -24.57 10.34 13.99
C LYS A 80 -23.84 10.31 12.64
N PRO A 81 -23.96 11.34 11.80
CA PRO A 81 -23.25 11.39 10.53
C PRO A 81 -21.74 11.46 10.76
N ILE A 82 -21.00 10.72 9.95
CA ILE A 82 -19.53 10.72 9.95
C ILE A 82 -19.03 12.09 9.48
N MET A 83 -18.12 12.69 10.25
CA MET A 83 -17.52 14.00 9.99
C MET A 83 -16.01 13.87 9.71
N LEU A 84 -15.66 13.44 8.50
CA LEU A 84 -14.25 13.31 8.11
C LEU A 84 -13.69 14.63 7.57
N PRO A 85 -12.49 15.05 7.98
CA PRO A 85 -11.86 16.28 7.48
C PRO A 85 -11.37 16.13 6.03
N GLY A 86 -11.59 17.16 5.22
CA GLY A 86 -11.00 17.30 3.88
C GLY A 86 -11.30 16.13 2.93
N ASN A 87 -10.26 15.65 2.23
CA ASN A 87 -10.36 14.56 1.24
C ASN A 87 -10.76 13.21 1.86
N ALA A 88 -10.73 13.06 3.19
CA ALA A 88 -11.18 11.84 3.85
C ALA A 88 -12.68 11.58 3.65
N SER A 89 -13.48 12.62 3.34
CA SER A 89 -14.88 12.47 2.90
C SER A 89 -15.05 11.65 1.61
N ARG A 90 -14.00 11.50 0.80
CA ARG A 90 -14.00 10.70 -0.44
C ARG A 90 -13.61 9.24 -0.20
N LEU A 91 -13.31 8.87 1.04
CA LEU A 91 -12.90 7.50 1.35
C LEU A 91 -14.05 6.52 1.11
N PRO A 92 -13.76 5.35 0.52
CA PRO A 92 -14.79 4.34 0.28
C PRO A 92 -15.38 3.88 1.62
N LYS A 93 -16.67 3.56 1.63
CA LYS A 93 -17.35 3.03 2.82
C LYS A 93 -16.61 1.81 3.38
N LEU A 94 -16.74 1.60 4.68
CA LEU A 94 -16.11 0.50 5.39
C LEU A 94 -16.27 -0.84 4.65
N PRO A 95 -15.18 -1.59 4.43
CA PRO A 95 -15.27 -2.90 3.80
C PRO A 95 -16.11 -3.82 4.67
N LYS A 96 -17.20 -4.38 4.11
CA LYS A 96 -18.16 -5.25 4.83
C LYS A 96 -17.52 -6.55 5.36
N LYS A 97 -16.34 -6.93 4.87
CA LYS A 97 -15.60 -8.14 5.28
C LYS A 97 -14.10 -7.87 5.25
N ALA A 98 -13.42 -8.26 6.32
CA ALA A 98 -11.97 -8.36 6.34
C ALA A 98 -11.53 -9.49 5.39
N HIS A 99 -11.10 -9.14 4.19
CA HIS A 99 -10.52 -10.11 3.26
C HIS A 99 -9.02 -10.22 3.56
N LEU A 100 -8.58 -11.42 3.95
CA LEU A 100 -7.19 -11.82 3.75
C LEU A 100 -6.92 -11.68 2.25
N LYS A 101 -6.14 -10.67 1.85
CA LYS A 101 -5.86 -10.36 0.44
C LYS A 101 -5.05 -11.51 -0.17
N LYS A 102 -5.73 -12.51 -0.74
CA LYS A 102 -5.13 -13.37 -1.75
C LYS A 102 -5.02 -12.54 -3.03
N PHE A 103 -3.81 -12.24 -3.47
CA PHE A 103 -3.52 -11.43 -4.65
C PHE A 103 -3.54 -12.31 -5.92
N GLU A 104 -4.69 -12.93 -6.20
CA GLU A 104 -4.87 -13.80 -7.37
C GLU A 104 -4.79 -12.99 -8.67
N GLU A 105 -5.15 -11.71 -8.63
CA GLU A 105 -5.13 -10.81 -9.78
C GLU A 105 -3.71 -10.59 -10.32
N LEU A 106 -2.72 -10.49 -9.43
CA LEU A 106 -1.31 -10.37 -9.82
C LEU A 106 -0.80 -11.69 -10.42
N ARG A 107 -1.16 -12.83 -9.83
CA ARG A 107 -0.76 -14.15 -10.35
C ARG A 107 -1.30 -14.38 -11.74
N TRP A 108 -2.56 -14.04 -11.97
CA TRP A 108 -3.17 -14.12 -13.30
C TRP A 108 -2.42 -13.20 -14.29
N PHE A 109 -2.16 -11.96 -13.89
CA PHE A 109 -1.44 -10.99 -14.73
C PHE A 109 -0.06 -11.51 -15.15
N VAL A 110 0.70 -12.05 -14.20
CA VAL A 110 2.03 -12.62 -14.44
C VAL A 110 1.95 -13.87 -15.30
N GLY A 111 1.01 -14.78 -15.03
CA GLY A 111 0.82 -15.99 -15.83
C GLY A 111 0.40 -15.71 -17.28
N PHE A 112 -0.33 -14.62 -17.50
CA PHE A 112 -0.75 -14.19 -18.84
C PHE A 112 0.38 -13.48 -19.60
N THR A 113 1.11 -12.59 -18.93
CA THR A 113 2.13 -11.74 -19.57
C THR A 113 3.52 -12.36 -19.62
N GLY A 114 3.83 -13.29 -18.72
CA GLY A 114 5.17 -13.87 -18.55
C GLY A 114 6.22 -12.90 -18.01
N ILE A 115 5.80 -11.76 -17.43
CA ILE A 115 6.71 -10.74 -16.88
C ILE A 115 7.26 -11.21 -15.53
N PRO A 116 8.60 -11.19 -15.31
CA PRO A 116 9.19 -11.60 -14.06
C PRO A 116 8.91 -10.59 -12.93
N VAL A 117 8.84 -11.08 -11.69
CA VAL A 117 8.42 -10.29 -10.52
C VAL A 117 9.57 -10.12 -9.54
N ALA A 118 9.96 -8.86 -9.32
CA ALA A 118 10.82 -8.46 -8.21
C ALA A 118 9.98 -7.87 -7.06
N SER A 119 10.20 -8.33 -5.83
CA SER A 119 9.43 -7.91 -4.65
C SER A 119 10.25 -7.01 -3.73
N THR A 120 9.63 -5.98 -3.15
CA THR A 120 10.22 -5.28 -2.00
C THR A 120 10.13 -6.15 -0.74
N LEU A 121 10.88 -5.81 0.31
CA LEU A 121 10.77 -6.49 1.61
C LEU A 121 9.31 -6.54 2.12
N MET A 122 8.56 -5.45 1.96
CA MET A 122 7.15 -5.36 2.38
C MET A 122 6.18 -6.09 1.45
N GLY A 123 6.63 -6.44 0.24
CA GLY A 123 5.85 -7.15 -0.77
C GLY A 123 6.09 -8.67 -0.79
N LEU A 124 7.00 -9.19 0.04
CA LEU A 124 7.27 -10.62 0.11
C LEU A 124 6.01 -11.40 0.49
N GLY A 125 5.73 -12.44 -0.29
CA GLY A 125 4.54 -13.29 -0.13
C GLY A 125 3.32 -12.85 -0.94
N ILE A 126 3.33 -11.67 -1.58
CA ILE A 126 2.28 -11.29 -2.54
C ILE A 126 2.35 -12.20 -3.78
N PHE A 127 3.54 -12.40 -4.34
CA PHE A 127 3.82 -13.38 -5.38
C PHE A 127 4.62 -14.56 -4.80
N PRO A 128 4.37 -15.82 -5.19
CA PRO A 128 5.08 -16.98 -4.62
C PRO A 128 6.57 -16.93 -4.94
N CYS A 129 7.43 -16.97 -3.91
CA CYS A 129 8.88 -16.97 -4.13
C CYS A 129 9.41 -18.24 -4.82
N THR A 130 8.64 -19.34 -4.78
CA THR A 130 8.97 -20.63 -5.40
C THR A 130 8.60 -20.70 -6.89
N ASP A 131 7.96 -19.67 -7.43
CA ASP A 131 7.58 -19.61 -8.84
C ASP A 131 8.79 -19.23 -9.70
N ASP A 132 8.91 -19.82 -10.89
CA ASP A 132 10.05 -19.61 -11.80
C ASP A 132 10.18 -18.14 -12.24
N LEU A 133 9.08 -17.38 -12.26
CA LEU A 133 9.08 -15.95 -12.60
C LEU A 133 9.40 -15.05 -11.40
N SER A 134 9.66 -15.61 -10.21
CA SER A 134 10.04 -14.85 -9.02
C SER A 134 11.54 -14.53 -8.99
N LEU A 135 11.88 -13.25 -9.14
CA LEU A 135 13.25 -12.75 -8.94
C LEU A 135 13.61 -12.57 -7.47
N HIS A 136 12.68 -12.88 -6.55
CA HIS A 136 12.80 -12.64 -5.11
C HIS A 136 12.91 -11.15 -4.76
N MET A 137 13.65 -10.82 -3.69
CA MET A 137 13.71 -9.47 -3.15
C MET A 137 14.70 -8.60 -3.93
N LEU A 138 14.34 -7.37 -4.24
CA LEU A 138 15.27 -6.34 -4.75
C LEU A 138 15.72 -5.36 -3.66
N GLY A 139 16.80 -4.63 -3.92
CA GLY A 139 17.36 -3.57 -3.06
C GLY A 139 18.72 -3.91 -2.47
N MET A 140 19.13 -3.17 -1.43
CA MET A 140 20.47 -3.27 -0.81
C MET A 140 20.83 -4.66 -0.27
N HIS A 141 19.84 -5.46 0.10
CA HIS A 141 20.01 -6.86 0.52
C HIS A 141 19.18 -7.81 -0.36
N GLY A 142 18.83 -7.35 -1.57
CA GLY A 142 18.13 -8.15 -2.56
C GLY A 142 19.06 -9.11 -3.30
N THR A 143 18.48 -9.97 -4.12
CA THR A 143 19.24 -10.84 -5.02
C THR A 143 19.93 -9.99 -6.08
N ILE A 144 21.11 -10.43 -6.52
CA ILE A 144 21.85 -9.79 -7.62
C ILE A 144 20.96 -9.79 -8.87
N LEU A 145 20.29 -10.92 -9.14
CA LEU A 145 19.38 -11.08 -10.25
C LEU A 145 18.24 -10.06 -10.27
N ALA A 146 17.55 -9.84 -9.14
CA ALA A 146 16.47 -8.86 -9.09
C ALA A 146 16.96 -7.44 -9.37
N ASN A 147 18.10 -7.06 -8.79
CA ASN A 147 18.70 -5.74 -9.01
C ASN A 147 19.14 -5.56 -10.46
N TYR A 148 19.75 -6.59 -11.05
CA TYR A 148 20.22 -6.56 -12.43
C TYR A 148 19.06 -6.51 -13.44
N ALA A 149 18.01 -7.31 -13.22
CA ALA A 149 16.82 -7.29 -14.07
C ALA A 149 16.11 -5.93 -14.05
N VAL A 150 16.05 -5.28 -12.88
CA VAL A 150 15.48 -3.95 -12.75
C VAL A 150 16.35 -2.90 -13.44
N ASP A 151 17.68 -2.97 -13.29
CA ASP A 151 18.61 -2.04 -13.96
C ASP A 151 18.57 -2.14 -15.49
N ARG A 152 18.48 -3.37 -16.02
CA ARG A 152 18.43 -3.67 -17.45
C ARG A 152 17.03 -3.58 -18.06
N SER A 153 16.00 -3.31 -17.26
CA SER A 153 14.63 -3.19 -17.75
C SER A 153 14.44 -1.96 -18.65
N ASP A 154 13.63 -2.11 -19.69
CA ASP A 154 13.12 -1.02 -20.53
C ASP A 154 11.71 -0.57 -20.10
N LEU A 155 11.00 -1.40 -19.33
CA LEU A 155 9.71 -1.09 -18.68
C LEU A 155 9.71 -1.58 -17.23
N LEU A 156 9.47 -0.66 -16.30
CA LEU A 156 9.28 -0.94 -14.88
C LEU A 156 7.82 -0.70 -14.48
N LEU A 157 7.12 -1.77 -14.11
CA LEU A 157 5.75 -1.71 -13.57
C LEU A 157 5.81 -1.72 -12.03
N ALA A 158 5.62 -0.55 -11.44
CA ALA A 158 5.66 -0.31 -10.01
C ALA A 158 4.24 -0.35 -9.41
N PHE A 159 3.86 -1.48 -8.82
CA PHE A 159 2.55 -1.68 -8.18
C PHE A 159 2.63 -1.56 -6.66
N GLY A 160 2.07 -0.50 -6.09
CA GLY A 160 1.97 -0.30 -4.64
C GLY A 160 3.31 -0.13 -3.92
N VAL A 161 4.28 0.51 -4.58
CA VAL A 161 5.63 0.74 -4.04
C VAL A 161 5.95 2.23 -3.93
N ARG A 162 6.78 2.56 -2.93
CA ARG A 162 7.13 3.95 -2.57
C ARG A 162 8.53 4.41 -3.03
N PHE A 163 9.24 3.61 -3.82
CA PHE A 163 10.63 3.87 -4.25
C PHE A 163 11.52 4.28 -3.07
N ASP A 164 11.56 3.43 -2.05
CA ASP A 164 12.35 3.61 -0.82
C ASP A 164 13.85 3.57 -1.12
N ASP A 165 14.66 4.33 -0.38
CA ASP A 165 16.11 4.40 -0.57
C ASP A 165 16.79 3.05 -0.35
N ARG A 166 16.20 2.17 0.47
CA ARG A 166 16.66 0.79 0.66
C ARG A 166 16.55 -0.08 -0.60
N VAL A 167 15.69 0.31 -1.52
CA VAL A 167 15.53 -0.34 -2.83
C VAL A 167 16.28 0.43 -3.91
N THR A 168 16.10 1.75 -3.99
CA THR A 168 16.62 2.53 -5.11
C THR A 168 18.11 2.82 -5.02
N GLY A 169 18.68 2.81 -3.81
CA GLY A 169 20.00 3.36 -3.56
C GLY A 169 20.08 4.79 -4.09
N LYS A 170 20.96 5.04 -5.06
CA LYS A 170 21.03 6.33 -5.76
C LYS A 170 19.88 6.48 -6.76
N VAL A 171 18.87 7.24 -6.37
CA VAL A 171 17.63 7.49 -7.14
C VAL A 171 17.87 7.89 -8.61
N GLN A 172 18.92 8.68 -8.89
CA GLN A 172 19.25 9.10 -10.25
C GLN A 172 19.77 7.95 -11.11
N ALA A 173 20.46 6.99 -10.51
CA ALA A 173 20.99 5.80 -11.20
C ALA A 173 19.95 4.69 -11.31
N PHE A 174 18.96 4.66 -10.43
CA PHE A 174 17.91 3.64 -10.43
C PHE A 174 17.09 3.70 -11.74
N THR A 175 17.11 2.61 -12.51
CA THR A 175 16.33 2.39 -13.75
C THR A 175 16.38 3.58 -14.72
N ILE A 176 17.57 3.94 -15.18
CA ILE A 176 17.76 5.13 -16.03
C ILE A 176 17.13 4.98 -17.42
N ASN A 177 17.09 3.75 -17.95
CA ASN A 177 16.63 3.47 -19.32
C ASN A 177 15.18 2.97 -19.38
N ALA A 178 14.52 2.80 -18.24
CA ALA A 178 13.18 2.21 -18.17
C ALA A 178 12.07 3.27 -18.27
N ILE A 179 11.03 2.96 -19.04
CA ILE A 179 9.72 3.59 -18.91
C ILE A 179 9.11 3.10 -17.59
N ILE A 180 8.58 4.02 -16.78
CA ILE A 180 8.08 3.69 -15.44
C ILE A 180 6.57 3.89 -15.40
N GLY A 181 5.83 2.80 -15.17
CA GLY A 181 4.41 2.82 -14.85
C GLY A 181 4.21 2.68 -13.34
N HIS A 182 3.63 3.66 -12.66
CA HIS A 182 3.46 3.65 -11.20
C HIS A 182 1.99 3.68 -10.79
N ILE A 183 1.55 2.66 -10.06
CA ILE A 183 0.20 2.57 -9.49
C ILE A 183 0.30 2.62 -7.98
N ASP A 184 -0.28 3.64 -7.37
CA ASP A 184 -0.36 3.76 -5.91
C ASP A 184 -1.73 4.30 -5.52
N ILE A 185 -2.20 3.93 -4.33
CA ILE A 185 -3.45 4.44 -3.77
C ILE A 185 -3.25 5.84 -3.16
N ASP A 186 -2.01 6.20 -2.84
CA ASP A 186 -1.62 7.47 -2.25
C ASP A 186 -1.03 8.41 -3.31
N PRO A 187 -1.73 9.49 -3.69
CA PRO A 187 -1.24 10.44 -4.68
C PRO A 187 0.05 11.14 -4.25
N THR A 188 0.37 11.17 -2.95
CA THR A 188 1.58 11.84 -2.43
C THR A 188 2.86 11.02 -2.65
N GLU A 189 2.74 9.71 -2.93
CA GLU A 189 3.90 8.87 -3.25
C GLU A 189 4.23 8.91 -4.75
N ILE A 190 3.24 9.20 -5.60
CA ILE A 190 3.43 9.27 -7.05
C ILE A 190 4.33 10.45 -7.39
N GLY A 191 5.50 10.16 -7.95
CA GLY A 191 6.47 11.19 -8.35
C GLY A 191 7.28 11.80 -7.21
N LYS A 192 7.18 11.28 -5.99
CA LYS A 192 7.90 11.79 -4.81
C LYS A 192 9.41 11.59 -4.90
N ASN A 193 9.86 10.34 -5.06
CA ASN A 193 11.28 10.01 -5.16
C ASN A 193 11.71 9.86 -6.63
N LYS A 194 10.93 9.12 -7.43
CA LYS A 194 11.19 8.90 -8.86
C LYS A 194 9.97 9.34 -9.66
N LYS A 195 10.18 10.16 -10.69
CA LYS A 195 9.10 10.63 -11.56
C LYS A 195 8.69 9.50 -12.53
N PRO A 196 7.45 9.00 -12.46
CA PRO A 196 6.99 7.99 -13.41
C PRO A 196 6.65 8.61 -14.77
N HIS A 197 6.69 7.79 -15.81
CA HIS A 197 6.27 8.17 -17.16
C HIS A 197 4.74 8.05 -17.30
N LEU A 198 4.17 7.02 -16.70
CA LEU A 198 2.73 6.80 -16.59
C LEU A 198 2.39 6.58 -15.11
N SER A 199 1.30 7.18 -14.63
CA SER A 199 0.85 6.93 -13.25
C SER A 199 -0.65 6.80 -13.15
N ILE A 200 -1.13 5.93 -12.25
CA ILE A 200 -2.53 5.72 -11.96
C ILE A 200 -2.73 5.77 -10.45
N CYS A 201 -3.55 6.71 -9.98
CA CYS A 201 -3.88 6.84 -8.56
C CYS A 201 -5.14 6.01 -8.24
N THR A 202 -4.98 4.76 -7.81
CA THR A 202 -6.11 3.86 -7.51
C THR A 202 -5.66 2.66 -6.65
N ASP A 203 -6.63 1.85 -6.18
CA ASP A 203 -6.31 0.55 -5.57
C ASP A 203 -5.70 -0.37 -6.64
N VAL A 204 -4.49 -0.87 -6.37
CA VAL A 204 -3.76 -1.80 -7.24
C VAL A 204 -4.60 -3.01 -7.64
N LYS A 205 -5.45 -3.52 -6.73
CA LYS A 205 -6.34 -4.64 -7.05
C LYS A 205 -7.31 -4.28 -8.19
N LEU A 206 -7.98 -3.13 -8.10
CA LEU A 206 -8.93 -2.67 -9.12
C LEU A 206 -8.22 -2.36 -10.45
N ALA A 207 -6.98 -1.83 -10.37
CA ALA A 207 -6.16 -1.62 -11.55
C ALA A 207 -5.83 -2.96 -12.24
N LEU A 208 -5.37 -3.96 -11.49
CA LEU A 208 -5.06 -5.29 -12.03
C LEU A 208 -6.29 -5.98 -12.61
N GLU A 209 -7.45 -5.92 -11.96
CA GLU A 209 -8.72 -6.45 -12.51
C GLU A 209 -9.06 -5.81 -13.87
N SER A 210 -8.89 -4.49 -13.97
CA SER A 210 -9.16 -3.75 -15.21
C SER A 210 -8.14 -4.10 -16.31
N ILE A 211 -6.85 -4.18 -15.96
CA ILE A 211 -5.78 -4.58 -16.87
C ILE A 211 -6.00 -6.00 -17.38
N ASN A 212 -6.32 -6.94 -16.49
CA ASN A 212 -6.58 -8.33 -16.85
C ASN A 212 -7.75 -8.46 -17.82
N THR A 213 -8.84 -7.73 -17.57
CA THR A 213 -10.00 -7.68 -18.47
C THR A 213 -9.63 -7.15 -19.86
N ILE A 214 -8.75 -6.14 -19.94
CA ILE A 214 -8.27 -5.59 -21.23
C ILE A 214 -7.39 -6.60 -21.96
N LEU A 215 -6.50 -7.29 -21.24
CA LEU A 215 -5.63 -8.32 -21.81
C LEU A 215 -6.43 -9.49 -22.40
N GLU A 216 -7.47 -9.96 -21.71
CA GLU A 216 -8.37 -10.99 -22.22
C GLU A 216 -9.09 -10.57 -23.51
N LYS A 217 -9.63 -9.34 -23.53
CA LYS A 217 -10.32 -8.80 -24.71
C LYS A 217 -9.38 -8.66 -25.91
N ASN A 218 -8.19 -8.10 -25.70
CA ASN A 218 -7.22 -7.92 -26.77
C ASN A 218 -6.76 -9.27 -27.35
N ALA A 219 -6.59 -10.30 -26.51
CA ALA A 219 -6.26 -11.64 -27.00
C ALA A 219 -7.42 -12.31 -27.75
N ALA A 220 -8.68 -11.97 -27.43
CA ALA A 220 -9.84 -12.43 -28.19
C ALA A 220 -9.99 -11.73 -29.55
N GLU A 221 -9.59 -10.45 -29.64
CA GLU A 221 -9.71 -9.62 -30.85
C GLU A 221 -8.53 -9.79 -31.83
N GLN A 222 -7.34 -10.16 -31.34
CA GLN A 222 -6.16 -10.44 -32.16
C GLN A 222 -5.56 -11.82 -31.83
N PRO A 223 -6.07 -12.92 -32.41
CA PRO A 223 -5.49 -14.25 -32.29
C PRO A 223 -4.28 -14.37 -33.22
N THR A 224 -3.26 -13.52 -33.08
CA THR A 224 -2.01 -13.70 -33.83
C THR A 224 -1.22 -14.86 -33.23
N ALA A 225 -0.62 -15.63 -34.15
CA ALA A 225 -0.02 -16.93 -33.91
C ALA A 225 1.00 -16.94 -32.76
N GLU A 226 0.95 -18.02 -31.98
CA GLU A 226 1.72 -18.29 -30.75
C GLU A 226 1.20 -17.62 -29.46
N ASN A 227 -0.02 -17.97 -29.06
CA ASN A 227 -0.40 -18.07 -27.64
C ASN A 227 0.40 -19.20 -26.96
N LYS A 228 1.73 -19.08 -26.92
CA LYS A 228 2.58 -19.88 -26.04
C LYS A 228 2.37 -19.31 -24.65
N ARG A 229 1.76 -20.09 -23.74
CA ARG A 229 1.83 -19.84 -22.29
C ARG A 229 3.26 -19.43 -21.93
N GLY A 230 3.51 -18.16 -21.66
CA GLY A 230 4.68 -17.57 -20.99
C GLY A 230 6.04 -18.27 -21.10
N LYS A 231 6.39 -18.92 -22.21
CA LYS A 231 7.72 -19.53 -22.39
C LYS A 231 8.58 -18.58 -23.19
N GLY A 232 9.49 -17.91 -22.48
CA GLY A 232 10.63 -17.18 -23.06
C GLY A 232 10.23 -15.94 -23.84
N THR A 233 9.93 -14.85 -23.16
CA THR A 233 10.22 -13.54 -23.78
C THR A 233 11.74 -13.45 -23.92
N LYS A 234 12.27 -12.71 -24.91
CA LYS A 234 13.73 -12.47 -25.02
C LYS A 234 14.33 -11.96 -23.71
N PHE A 235 13.53 -11.25 -22.90
CA PHE A 235 13.93 -10.80 -21.56
C PHE A 235 14.07 -11.96 -20.58
N ASN A 236 13.15 -12.92 -20.56
CA ASN A 236 13.25 -14.11 -19.70
C ASN A 236 14.44 -14.99 -20.10
N ASP A 237 14.73 -15.10 -21.40
CA ASP A 237 15.91 -15.81 -21.88
C ASP A 237 17.19 -15.13 -21.37
N ASN A 238 17.26 -13.78 -21.44
CA ASN A 238 18.37 -13.02 -20.85
C ASN A 238 18.46 -13.18 -19.34
N VAL A 239 17.33 -13.24 -18.62
CA VAL A 239 17.31 -13.48 -17.17
C VAL A 239 17.92 -14.84 -16.84
N SER A 240 17.60 -15.89 -17.60
CA SER A 240 18.27 -17.19 -17.43
C SER A 240 19.77 -17.13 -17.72
N THR A 241 20.20 -16.39 -18.74
CA THR A 241 21.64 -16.20 -19.02
C THR A 241 22.34 -15.47 -17.88
N TRP A 242 21.70 -14.46 -17.28
CA TRP A 242 22.27 -13.73 -16.15
C TRP A 242 22.40 -14.61 -14.90
N ILE A 243 21.51 -15.58 -14.70
CA ILE A 243 21.65 -16.56 -13.62
C ILE A 243 22.93 -17.36 -13.81
N GLU A 244 23.18 -17.85 -15.03
CA GLU A 244 24.39 -18.62 -15.36
C GLU A 244 25.68 -17.78 -15.20
N GLU A 245 25.67 -16.50 -15.60
CA GLU A 245 26.82 -15.60 -15.44
C GLU A 245 27.14 -15.22 -13.98
N ILE A 246 26.17 -15.29 -13.07
CA ILE A 246 26.34 -14.95 -11.65
C ILE A 246 26.88 -16.13 -10.84
N ASP A 247 26.64 -17.37 -11.29
CA ASP A 247 27.09 -18.60 -10.63
C ASP A 247 28.52 -19.03 -11.02
N GLU A 248 29.15 -18.37 -12.01
CA GLU A 248 30.58 -18.49 -12.37
C GLU A 248 31.51 -17.53 -11.59
#